data_AF-A0A527Z167-F1
#
_entry.id   AF-A0A527Z167-F1
#
_cell.length_a   1.000
_cell.length_b   1.000
_cell.length_c   1.000
_cell.angle_alpha   90.00
_cell.angle_beta   90.00
_cell.angle_gamma   90.00
#
_symmetry.space_group_name_H-M   'P 1'
#
loop_
_entity.id
_entity.type
_entity.pdbx_description
1 polymer ?
#
loop_
_entity_poly.entity_id
_entity_poly.type
_entity_poly.pdbx_seq_one_letter_code
_entity_poly.pdbx_strand_id
1 'polypeptide(L)'
;EMAGLPIVFTMRRLPESRIPVIAPDNHRGAWLATAHLIGKGHRRLAFFGGSSDLVVYHERLGGFREACAALGIAKRDTLVVEG
;
A
#
# COMPACT_ATOMS: atom_id res chain seq x y z
N GLU A 1 -21.96 -3.92 16.37
CA GLU A 1 -21.04 -3.54 17.48
C GLU A 1 -21.58 -3.83 18.89
N MET A 2 -22.74 -4.48 19.10
CA MET A 2 -23.21 -4.81 20.46
C MET A 2 -23.41 -6.31 20.65
N ALA A 3 -22.42 -6.97 21.27
CA ALA A 3 -22.57 -8.32 21.80
C ALA A 3 -21.60 -8.60 22.97
N GLY A 4 -21.19 -7.62 23.78
CA GLY A 4 -20.38 -7.84 25.00
C GLY A 4 -19.02 -8.56 24.85
N LEU A 5 -18.67 -8.97 23.64
CA LEU A 5 -17.48 -9.72 23.29
C LEU A 5 -16.39 -8.73 22.87
N PRO A 6 -15.16 -8.86 23.38
CA PRO A 6 -14.04 -8.08 22.89
C PRO A 6 -13.72 -8.50 21.45
N ILE A 7 -13.72 -7.54 20.52
CA ILE A 7 -13.43 -7.75 19.11
C ILE A 7 -12.21 -6.92 18.71
N VAL A 8 -11.34 -7.51 17.90
CA VAL A 8 -10.22 -6.83 17.24
C VAL A 8 -10.22 -7.25 15.77
N PHE A 9 -9.99 -6.31 14.86
CA PHE A 9 -9.77 -6.61 13.46
C PHE A 9 -8.30 -6.85 13.16
N THR A 10 -8.03 -7.69 12.16
CA THR A 10 -6.68 -7.93 11.68
C THR A 10 -6.60 -7.67 10.18
N MET A 11 -5.41 -7.28 9.71
CA MET A 11 -5.03 -7.10 8.30
C MET A 11 -5.69 -5.94 7.54
N ARG A 12 -6.98 -5.66 7.78
CA ARG A 12 -7.74 -4.66 7.03
C ARG A 12 -8.36 -3.64 7.98
N ARG A 13 -8.05 -2.36 7.73
CA ARG A 13 -8.74 -1.24 8.37
C ARG A 13 -10.09 -1.04 7.69
N LEU A 14 -11.14 -0.91 8.49
CA LEU A 14 -12.47 -0.49 8.03
C LEU A 14 -12.64 0.97 8.48
N PRO A 15 -12.69 1.95 7.55
CA PRO A 15 -12.61 3.38 7.89
C PRO A 15 -13.63 3.85 8.92
N GLU A 16 -14.84 3.27 8.90
CA GLU A 16 -15.94 3.69 9.77
C GLU A 16 -16.03 2.89 11.08
N SER A 17 -15.20 1.87 11.27
CA SER A 17 -15.25 1.02 12.46
C SER A 17 -14.43 1.62 13.60
N ARG A 18 -15.01 1.59 14.81
CA ARG A 18 -14.31 1.95 16.05
C ARG A 18 -13.58 0.76 16.69
N ILE A 19 -13.64 -0.41 16.05
CA ILE A 19 -13.00 -1.63 16.53
C ILE A 19 -11.47 -1.49 16.37
N PRO A 20 -10.66 -1.76 17.42
CA PRO A 20 -9.21 -1.76 17.31
C PRO A 20 -8.73 -2.69 16.19
N VAL A 21 -7.66 -2.30 15.51
CA VAL A 21 -7.13 -3.05 14.37
C VAL A 21 -5.63 -3.24 14.46
N ILE A 22 -5.19 -4.47 14.23
CA ILE A 22 -3.78 -4.82 14.05
C ILE A 22 -3.57 -5.04 12.56
N ALA A 23 -2.81 -4.15 11.92
CA ALA A 23 -2.52 -4.22 10.50
C ALA A 23 -1.05 -3.89 10.22
N PRO A 24 -0.46 -4.45 9.15
CA PRO A 24 0.86 -4.04 8.68
C PRO A 24 0.89 -2.57 8.28
N ASP A 25 2.08 -1.98 8.33
CA ASP A 25 2.34 -0.71 7.64
C ASP A 25 2.54 -0.99 6.14
N ASN A 26 1.42 -1.11 5.43
CA ASN A 26 1.39 -1.39 3.99
C ASN A 26 2.10 -0.29 3.18
N HIS A 27 2.01 0.96 3.63
CA HIS A 27 2.63 2.08 2.95
C HIS A 27 4.15 2.01 3.05
N ARG A 28 4.69 1.86 4.26
CA ARG A 28 6.13 1.71 4.47
C ARG A 28 6.68 0.46 3.79
N GLY A 29 5.95 -0.65 3.85
CA GLY A 29 6.31 -1.89 3.16
C GLY A 29 6.45 -1.70 1.64
N ALA A 30 5.47 -1.06 1.00
CA ALA A 30 5.51 -0.80 -0.44
C ALA A 30 6.63 0.18 -0.83
N TRP A 31 6.88 1.19 0.00
CA TRP A 31 8.00 2.11 -0.20
C TRP A 31 9.33 1.36 -0.17
N LEU A 32 9.56 0.52 0.85
CA LEU A 32 10.81 -0.24 1.02
C LEU A 32 11.04 -1.20 -0.15
N ALA A 33 10.01 -1.91 -0.59
CA ALA A 33 10.11 -2.83 -1.73
C ALA A 33 10.46 -2.09 -3.03
N THR A 34 9.82 -0.94 -3.27
CA THR A 34 10.06 -0.11 -4.46
C THR A 34 11.46 0.49 -4.43
N ALA A 35 11.86 1.06 -3.29
CA ALA A 35 13.19 1.61 -3.08
C ALA A 35 14.29 0.57 -3.31
N HIS A 36 14.08 -0.67 -2.87
CA HIS A 36 15.01 -1.77 -3.11
C HIS A 36 15.20 -2.08 -4.59
N LEU A 37 14.10 -2.15 -5.37
CA LEU A 37 14.19 -2.35 -6.81
C LEU A 37 14.93 -1.20 -7.51
N ILE A 38 14.64 0.04 -7.13
CA ILE A 38 15.34 1.20 -7.68
C ILE A 38 16.84 1.17 -7.31
N GLY A 39 17.16 0.80 -6.07
CA GLY A 39 18.55 0.62 -5.59
C GLY A 39 19.31 -0.46 -6.35
N LYS A 40 18.61 -1.49 -6.86
CA LYS A 40 19.18 -2.49 -7.78
C LYS A 40 19.33 -2.01 -9.23
N GLY A 41 18.95 -0.77 -9.53
CA GLY A 41 19.09 -0.17 -10.86
C GLY A 41 17.84 -0.27 -11.74
N HIS A 42 16.72 -0.80 -11.24
CA HIS A 42 15.47 -0.82 -12.01
C HIS A 42 14.91 0.60 -12.16
N ARG A 43 14.55 0.99 -13.39
CA ARG A 43 14.03 2.33 -13.70
C ARG A 43 12.63 2.35 -14.29
N ARG A 44 12.14 1.22 -14.79
CA ARG A 44 10.78 1.05 -15.31
C ARG A 44 10.05 0.07 -14.41
N LEU A 45 8.99 0.53 -13.76
CA LEU A 45 8.32 -0.19 -12.68
C LEU A 45 6.82 -0.28 -12.95
N ALA A 46 6.22 -1.40 -12.62
CA ALA A 46 4.77 -1.57 -12.64
C ALA A 46 4.28 -1.91 -11.24
N PHE A 47 3.23 -1.22 -10.80
CA PHE A 47 2.42 -1.60 -9.66
C PHE A 47 1.20 -2.36 -10.16
N PHE A 48 1.16 -3.66 -9.89
CA PHE A 48 -0.01 -4.51 -10.15
C PHE A 48 -0.77 -4.66 -8.83
N GLY A 49 -1.82 -3.86 -8.66
CA GLY A 49 -2.64 -3.85 -7.46
C GLY A 49 -3.89 -4.70 -7.61
N GLY A 50 -4.55 -4.99 -6.47
CA GLY A 50 -5.91 -5.52 -6.45
C GLY A 50 -6.96 -4.42 -6.67
N SER A 51 -8.21 -4.69 -6.29
CA SER A 51 -9.31 -3.71 -6.29
C SER A 51 -8.97 -2.39 -5.59
N SER A 52 -9.28 -1.29 -6.27
CA SER A 52 -9.16 0.09 -5.78
C SER A 52 -10.15 0.45 -4.69
N ASP A 53 -11.17 -0.38 -4.42
CA ASP A 53 -12.10 -0.17 -3.30
C ASP A 53 -11.48 -0.51 -1.93
N LEU A 54 -10.28 -1.08 -1.92
CA LEU A 54 -9.60 -1.51 -0.70
C LEU A 54 -8.63 -0.45 -0.18
N VAL A 55 -8.73 -0.11 1.11
CA VAL A 55 -7.78 0.80 1.79
C VAL A 55 -6.33 0.34 1.59
N VAL A 56 -6.08 -0.98 1.65
CA VAL A 56 -4.76 -1.58 1.46
C VAL A 56 -4.19 -1.29 0.07
N TYR A 57 -5.02 -1.22 -0.97
CA TYR A 57 -4.57 -0.86 -2.32
C TYR A 57 -4.00 0.56 -2.32
N HIS A 58 -4.72 1.52 -1.74
CA HIS A 58 -4.27 2.91 -1.66
C HIS A 58 -3.02 3.09 -0.80
N GLU A 59 -2.93 2.40 0.34
CA GLU A 59 -1.73 2.44 1.19
C GLU A 59 -0.49 1.97 0.42
N ARG A 60 -0.59 0.83 -0.29
CA ARG A 60 0.55 0.29 -1.06
C ARG A 60 0.88 1.13 -2.28
N LEU A 61 -0.14 1.60 -3.00
CA LEU A 61 0.04 2.48 -4.16
C LEU A 61 0.69 3.81 -3.75
N GLY A 62 0.33 4.34 -2.57
CA GLY A 62 0.97 5.51 -1.98
C GLY A 62 2.47 5.28 -1.76
N GLY A 63 2.84 4.20 -1.07
CA GLY A 63 4.24 3.87 -0.81
C GLY A 63 5.06 3.66 -2.08
N PHE A 64 4.48 3.01 -3.09
CA PHE A 64 5.09 2.86 -4.43
C PHE A 64 5.35 4.21 -5.10
N ARG A 65 4.33 5.08 -5.15
CA ARG A 65 4.43 6.40 -5.80
C ARG A 65 5.41 7.32 -5.07
N GLU A 66 5.40 7.31 -3.74
CA GLU A 66 6.31 8.10 -2.93
C GLU A 66 7.77 7.65 -3.13
N ALA A 67 8.06 6.35 -3.11
CA ALA A 67 9.41 5.84 -3.38
C ALA A 67 9.89 6.20 -4.80
N CYS A 68 9.02 6.06 -5.81
CA CYS A 68 9.33 6.47 -7.18
C CYS A 68 9.69 7.96 -7.25
N ALA A 69 8.89 8.83 -6.64
CA ALA A 69 9.12 10.27 -6.63
C ALA A 69 10.42 10.63 -5.89
N ALA A 70 10.64 10.05 -4.70
CA ALA A 70 11.81 10.32 -3.86
C ALA A 70 13.14 9.86 -4.49
N LEU A 71 13.11 8.82 -5.34
CA LEU A 71 14.30 8.21 -5.93
C LEU A 71 14.44 8.48 -7.44
N GLY A 72 13.70 9.47 -7.95
CA GLY A 72 13.89 10.04 -9.29
C GLY A 72 13.34 9.17 -10.44
N ILE A 73 12.31 8.37 -10.20
CA ILE A 73 11.58 7.67 -11.26
C ILE A 73 10.49 8.60 -11.82
N ALA A 74 10.54 8.87 -13.11
CA ALA A 74 9.53 9.69 -13.77
C ALA A 74 8.20 8.94 -13.90
N LYS A 75 7.07 9.66 -13.84
CA LYS A 75 5.73 9.07 -13.96
C LYS A 75 5.55 8.25 -15.24
N ARG A 76 6.15 8.68 -16.35
CA ARG A 76 6.11 7.95 -17.64
C ARG A 76 6.77 6.57 -17.60
N ASP A 77 7.66 6.36 -16.64
CA ASP A 77 8.39 5.10 -16.42
C ASP A 77 7.71 4.23 -15.36
N THR A 78 6.54 4.66 -14.86
CA THR A 78 5.69 3.89 -13.96
C THR A 78 4.39 3.49 -14.64
N LEU A 79 3.95 2.26 -14.38
CA LEU A 79 2.64 1.77 -14.79
C LEU A 79 1.85 1.36 -13.53
N VAL A 80 0.56 1.72 -13.47
CA VAL A 80 -0.36 1.24 -12.44
C VAL A 80 -1.43 0.44 -13.15
N VAL A 81 -1.57 -0.83 -12.76
CA VAL A 81 -2.57 -1.75 -13.29
C VAL A 81 -3.44 -2.23 -12.13
N GLU A 82 -4.75 -2.15 -12.33
CA GLU A 82 -5.74 -2.72 -11.42
C GLU A 82 -6.10 -4.14 -11.89
N GLY A 83 -6.24 -5.07 -10.94
CA GLY A 83 -6.57 -6.47 -11.19
C GLY A 83 -7.27 -7.16 -10.02
#